data_AF-A0A381NJJ5-F1
#
_entry.id   AF-A0A381NJJ5-F1
#
_cell.length_a   1.000
_cell.length_b   1.000
_cell.length_c   1.000
_cell.angle_alpha   90.00
_cell.angle_beta   90.00
_cell.angle_gamma   90.00
#
_symmetry.space_group_name_H-M   'P 1'
#
loop_
_entity.id
_entity.type
_entity.pdbx_description
1 polymer ?
#
loop_
_entity_poly.entity_id
_entity_poly.type
_entity_poly.pdbx_seq_one_letter_code
_entity_poly.pdbx_strand_id
1 'polypeptide(L)' 'VAEFVFQIDGREVTITKWEDVPAEFDHIIKFIPDPIPEEHTEEDHEQMALWNDRLQELMEKERARSN' A
#
# COMPACT_ATOMS: atom_id res chain seq x y z
N VAL A 1 5.86 10.25 6.30
CA VAL A 1 4.96 10.33 5.14
C VAL A 1 5.00 9.00 4.45
N ALA A 2 3.84 8.41 4.22
CA ALA A 2 3.71 7.17 3.50
C ALA A 2 4.23 7.30 2.07
N GLU A 3 4.80 6.21 1.56
CA GLU A 3 5.35 6.12 0.21
C GLU A 3 5.06 4.74 -0.38
N PHE A 4 4.32 4.75 -1.49
CA PHE A 4 3.95 3.57 -2.25
C PHE A 4 4.47 3.74 -3.68
N VAL A 5 5.13 2.74 -4.22
CA VAL A 5 5.63 2.76 -5.61
C VAL A 5 5.02 1.59 -6.35
N PHE A 6 4.33 1.91 -7.44
CA PHE A 6 3.69 0.96 -8.33
C PHE A 6 4.33 1.01 -9.71
N GLN A 7 4.33 -0.11 -10.42
CA GLN A 7 4.58 -0.14 -11.84
C GLN A 7 3.24 -0.14 -12.57
N ILE A 8 3.07 0.76 -13.54
CA ILE A 8 1.88 0.87 -14.39
C ILE A 8 2.35 1.08 -15.83
N ASP A 9 1.94 0.20 -16.73
CA ASP A 9 2.38 0.14 -18.13
C ASP A 9 3.92 0.20 -18.26
N GLY A 10 4.61 -0.51 -17.36
CA GLY A 10 6.07 -0.54 -17.31
C GLY A 10 6.75 0.73 -16.79
N ARG A 11 6.00 1.69 -16.23
CA ARG A 11 6.54 2.92 -15.62
C ARG A 11 6.31 2.95 -14.12
N GLU A 12 7.27 3.48 -13.38
CA GLU A 12 7.14 3.67 -11.93
C GLU A 12 6.30 4.92 -11.62
N VAL A 13 5.33 4.76 -10.72
CA VAL A 13 4.47 5.83 -10.21
C VAL A 13 4.56 5.83 -8.69
N THR A 14 5.00 6.94 -8.12
CA THR A 14 5.10 7.15 -6.68
C THR A 14 3.84 7.84 -6.16
N ILE A 15 3.28 7.29 -5.09
CA ILE A 15 2.05 7.73 -4.45
C ILE A 15 2.33 7.91 -2.96
N THR A 16 1.92 9.04 -2.41
CA THR A 16 2.13 9.37 -0.98
C THR A 16 0.84 9.43 -0.17
N LYS A 17 -0.30 9.16 -0.82
CA LYS A 17 -1.64 9.15 -0.21
C LYS A 17 -2.36 7.87 -0.58
N TRP A 18 -3.00 7.24 0.39
CA TRP A 18 -3.70 5.99 0.13
C TRP A 18 -4.86 6.17 -0.86
N GLU A 19 -5.55 7.31 -0.86
CA GLU A 19 -6.67 7.54 -1.77
C GLU A 19 -6.28 7.60 -3.26
N ASP A 20 -5.00 7.85 -3.54
CA ASP A 20 -4.48 7.95 -4.90
C ASP A 20 -4.02 6.59 -5.45
N VAL A 21 -4.06 5.52 -4.64
CA VAL A 21 -3.65 4.17 -5.06
C VAL A 21 -4.54 3.68 -6.21
N PRO A 22 -3.95 3.28 -7.35
CA PRO A 22 -4.70 2.88 -8.51
C PRO A 22 -5.45 1.56 -8.24
N ALA A 23 -6.65 1.44 -8.82
CA ALA A 23 -7.40 0.19 -8.78
C ALA A 23 -6.69 -0.94 -9.57
N GLU A 24 -5.83 -0.56 -10.52
CA GLU A 24 -5.21 -1.41 -11.51
C GLU A 24 -3.75 -1.00 -11.72
N PHE A 25 -2.83 -1.95 -11.60
CA PHE A 25 -1.38 -1.75 -11.74
C PHE A 25 -0.71 -3.08 -12.11
N ASP A 26 0.52 -3.03 -12.57
CA ASP A 26 1.28 -4.23 -12.96
C ASP A 26 1.91 -4.89 -11.74
N HIS A 27 2.72 -4.13 -11.00
CA HIS A 27 3.45 -4.61 -9.83
C HIS A 27 3.49 -3.58 -8.71
N ILE A 28 3.56 -4.03 -7.46
CA ILE A 28 3.94 -3.19 -6.33
C ILE A 28 5.42 -3.34 -6.09
N ILE A 29 6.14 -2.23 -6.16
CA ILE A 29 7.59 -2.19 -5.98
C ILE A 29 7.95 -1.82 -4.53
N LYS A 30 7.17 -0.93 -3.91
CA LYS A 30 7.42 -0.43 -2.56
C LYS A 30 6.11 -0.14 -1.83
N PHE A 31 6.03 -0.54 -0.57
CA PHE A 31 4.89 -0.27 0.30
C PHE A 31 5.40 0.16 1.69
N ILE A 32 5.44 1.47 1.93
CA ILE A 32 5.85 2.04 3.22
C ILE A 32 4.71 2.91 3.75
N PRO A 33 3.87 2.40 4.66
CA PRO A 33 2.87 3.23 5.32
C PRO A 33 3.50 4.21 6.31
N ASP A 34 2.69 5.14 6.82
CA ASP A 34 3.15 6.09 7.84
C ASP A 34 3.42 5.38 9.17
N PRO A 35 4.58 5.62 9.81
CA PRO A 35 4.90 5.06 11.11
C PRO A 35 4.07 5.73 12.20
N ILE A 36 3.59 4.93 13.15
CA ILE A 36 2.95 5.44 14.37
C ILE A 36 4.04 5.70 15.43
N PRO A 37 3.96 6.83 16.17
CA PRO A 37 4.89 7.13 17.27
C PRO A 37 4.85 6.08 18.41
N GLU A 38 5.91 6.03 19.22
CA GLU A 38 6.05 5.03 20.30
C GLU A 38 4.96 5.15 21.39
N GLU A 39 4.52 6.36 21.71
CA GLU A 39 3.31 6.55 22.52
C GLU A 39 2.09 6.39 21.62
N HIS A 40 1.53 5.17 21.60
CA HIS A 40 0.38 4.81 20.79
C HIS A 40 -0.74 4.19 21.63
N THR A 41 -1.96 4.34 21.14
CA THR A 41 -3.20 3.81 21.69
C THR A 41 -3.60 2.49 21.01
N GLU A 42 -4.62 1.82 21.54
CA GLU A 42 -5.20 0.64 20.86
C GLU A 42 -5.80 1.03 19.49
N GLU A 43 -6.38 2.22 19.37
CA GLU A 43 -6.91 2.73 18.10
C GLU A 43 -5.79 2.88 17.05
N ASP A 44 -4.59 3.26 17.48
CA ASP A 44 -3.41 3.29 16.62
C ASP A 44 -3.00 1.87 16.18
N HIS A 45 -3.12 0.85 17.04
CA HIS A 45 -2.89 -0.55 16.65
C HIS A 45 -3.88 -1.01 15.59
N GLU A 46 -5.16 -0.66 15.73
CA GLU A 46 -6.18 -0.95 14.73
C GLU A 46 -5.83 -0.28 13.39
N GLN A 47 -5.40 0.99 13.42
CA GLN A 47 -4.93 1.69 12.22
C GLN A 47 -3.71 1.03 11.58
N MET A 48 -2.77 0.54 12.38
CA MET A 48 -1.61 -0.22 11.88
C MET A 48 -2.01 -1.54 11.25
N ALA A 49 -2.97 -2.25 11.85
CA ALA A 49 -3.47 -3.52 11.34
C ALA A 49 -4.11 -3.35 9.95
N LEU A 50 -4.82 -2.23 9.70
CA LEU A 50 -5.40 -1.93 8.38
C LEU A 50 -4.35 -1.91 7.26
N TRP A 51 -3.11 -1.51 7.53
CA TRP A 51 -2.06 -1.52 6.50
C TRP A 51 -1.68 -2.92 6.03
N ASN A 52 -1.77 -3.93 6.91
CA ASN A 52 -1.57 -5.31 6.53
C ASN A 52 -2.66 -5.78 5.57
N ASP A 53 -3.92 -5.51 5.89
CA ASP A 53 -5.06 -5.93 5.05
C ASP A 53 -4.99 -5.29 3.66
N ARG A 54 -4.64 -3.99 3.62
CA ARG A 54 -4.38 -3.26 2.38
C ARG A 54 -3.28 -3.89 1.54
N LEU A 55 -2.17 -4.29 2.16
CA LEU A 55 -1.09 -4.97 1.45
C LEU A 55 -1.55 -6.33 0.90
N GLN A 56 -2.32 -7.11 1.66
CA GLN A 56 -2.85 -8.39 1.18
C GLN A 56 -3.76 -8.21 -0.05
N GLU A 57 -4.70 -7.27 0.00
CA GLU A 57 -5.60 -6.95 -1.13
C GLU A 57 -4.81 -6.56 -2.38
N LEU A 58 -3.77 -5.76 -2.19
CA LEU A 58 -2.86 -5.33 -3.24
C LEU A 58 -2.09 -6.52 -3.86
N MET A 59 -1.58 -7.45 -3.05
CA MET A 59 -0.93 -8.67 -3.54
C MET A 59 -1.90 -9.60 -4.29
N GLU A 60 -3.16 -9.66 -3.86
CA GLU A 60 -4.20 -10.43 -4.56
C GLU A 60 -4.49 -9.85 -5.94
N LYS A 61 -4.62 -8.51 -6.05
CA LYS A 61 -4.82 -7.80 -7.32
C LYS A 61 -3.67 -8.05 -8.31
N GLU A 62 -2.44 -7.95 -7.83
CA GLU A 62 -1.24 -8.23 -8.65
C GLU A 62 -1.24 -9.67 -9.18
N ARG A 63 -1.54 -10.65 -8.32
CA ARG A 63 -1.61 -12.07 -8.71
C ARG A 63 -2.73 -12.34 -9.71
N ALA A 64 -3.90 -11.74 -9.53
CA ALA A 64 -5.05 -11.92 -10.41
C ALA A 64 -4.79 -11.39 -11.83
N ARG A 65 -3.94 -10.37 -11.97
CA ARG A 65 -3.52 -9.81 -13.27
C ARG A 65 -2.49 -10.66 -14.02
N SER A 66 -1.76 -11.50 -13.29
CA SER A 66 -0.66 -12.31 -13.84
C SER A 66 -1.11 -13.63 -14.48
N ASN A 67 -2.42 -13.88 -14.58
CA ASN A 67 -3.02 -15.16 -15.02
C ASN A 67 -4.01 -14.95 -16.17
#